data_AF-A0AA43AWA2-F1
#
_entry.id   AF-A0AA43AWA2-F1
#
_cell.length_a   1.000
_cell.length_b   1.000
_cell.length_c   1.000
_cell.angle_alpha   90.00
_cell.angle_beta   90.00
_cell.angle_gamma   90.00
#
_symmetry.space_group_name_H-M   'P 1'
#
loop_
_entity.id
_entity.type
_entity.pdbx_description
1 polymer ?
#
loop_
_entity_poly.entity_id
_entity_poly.type
_entity_poly.pdbx_seq_one_letter_code
_entity_poly.pdbx_strand_id
1 'polypeptide(L)'
;MQISNFRMPVTVTCRPPALALLLTGLAASAHAQTEAPTLEAVEVRSAPGTPSLQALPTSATVLDGEQLRDRQLQVNLSEGLAGVPGLQIKNRQNYAQDLQLSVRGYGARSTFGVRGVRLYVDGIPATMCAWHASGRCRPPTPT
;
A
#
# COMPACT_ATOMS: atom_id res chain seq x y z
N MET A 1 -28.28 46.57 33.54
CA MET A 1 -28.98 47.84 33.79
C MET A 1 -28.33 48.88 32.89
N GLN A 2 -29.11 49.45 31.96
CA GLN A 2 -28.60 50.16 30.79
C GLN A 2 -27.97 51.51 31.11
N ILE A 3 -26.89 51.86 30.42
CA ILE A 3 -26.40 53.23 30.32
C ILE A 3 -26.83 53.75 28.95
N SER A 4 -27.95 54.49 28.93
CA SER A 4 -28.43 55.19 27.75
C SER A 4 -27.74 56.55 27.63
N ASN A 5 -27.26 56.82 26.42
CA ASN A 5 -26.64 58.06 25.98
C ASN A 5 -27.60 59.25 26.05
N PHE A 6 -27.08 60.45 26.35
CA PHE A 6 -27.73 61.71 25.97
C PHE A 6 -26.72 62.66 25.30
N ARG A 7 -26.95 62.89 24.01
CA ARG A 7 -26.26 63.85 23.13
C ARG A 7 -26.73 65.27 23.43
N MET A 8 -25.88 66.27 23.17
CA MET A 8 -26.29 67.55 22.55
C MET A 8 -25.13 68.18 21.73
N PRO A 9 -25.46 69.01 20.72
CA PRO A 9 -24.70 69.10 19.47
C PRO A 9 -23.84 70.37 19.36
N VAL A 10 -22.68 70.27 18.70
CA VAL A 10 -21.86 71.42 18.30
C VAL A 10 -22.02 71.65 16.80
N THR A 11 -22.50 72.83 16.47
CA THR A 11 -22.84 73.31 15.12
C THR A 11 -21.59 73.48 14.26
N VAL A 12 -21.61 72.83 13.09
CA VAL A 12 -20.55 72.84 12.07
C VAL A 12 -20.72 74.09 11.18
N THR A 13 -19.69 74.94 11.11
CA THR A 13 -19.59 76.00 10.10
C THR A 13 -18.67 75.57 8.96
N CYS A 14 -19.16 75.77 7.75
CA CYS A 14 -18.63 75.26 6.49
C CYS A 14 -17.62 76.25 5.87
N ARG A 15 -16.42 75.79 5.51
CA ARG A 15 -15.46 76.49 4.62
C ARG A 15 -14.79 75.44 3.72
N PRO A 16 -14.56 75.69 2.42
CA PRO A 16 -14.68 74.67 1.38
C PRO A 16 -13.45 73.72 1.27
N PRO A 17 -13.65 72.44 0.94
CA PRO A 17 -12.62 71.41 0.95
C PRO A 17 -12.07 71.14 -0.47
N ALA A 18 -11.32 72.07 -1.07
CA ALA A 18 -10.74 71.84 -2.39
C ALA A 18 -9.30 71.29 -2.37
N LEU A 19 -8.58 71.41 -1.25
CA LEU A 19 -7.14 71.14 -1.21
C LEU A 19 -6.71 69.83 -0.52
N ALA A 20 -7.65 69.12 0.12
CA ALA A 20 -7.33 67.90 0.88
C ALA A 20 -7.36 66.60 0.04
N LEU A 21 -7.82 66.66 -1.21
CA LEU A 21 -8.06 65.46 -2.01
C LEU A 21 -6.86 65.00 -2.87
N LEU A 22 -5.74 65.74 -2.85
CA LEU A 22 -4.57 65.43 -3.69
C LEU A 22 -3.45 64.65 -2.98
N LEU A 23 -3.54 64.43 -1.66
CA LEU A 23 -2.47 63.76 -0.88
C LEU A 23 -2.77 62.30 -0.51
N THR A 24 -3.97 61.78 -0.76
CA THR A 24 -4.33 60.39 -0.45
C THR A 24 -4.10 59.40 -1.59
N GLY A 25 -3.72 59.89 -2.79
CA GLY A 25 -3.55 59.04 -3.98
C GLY A 25 -2.25 58.22 -4.04
N LEU A 26 -1.25 58.52 -3.20
CA LEU A 26 0.09 57.92 -3.33
C LEU A 26 0.39 56.76 -2.34
N ALA A 27 -0.57 56.37 -1.50
CA ALA A 27 -0.38 55.29 -0.51
C ALA A 27 -0.93 53.92 -0.95
N ALA A 28 -1.47 53.81 -2.17
CA ALA A 28 -2.13 52.59 -2.66
C ALA A 28 -1.22 51.62 -3.43
N SER A 29 0.07 51.57 -3.08
CA SER A 29 0.95 50.47 -3.51
C SER A 29 0.62 49.22 -2.68
N ALA A 30 -0.54 48.63 -2.97
CA ALA A 30 -0.97 47.36 -2.41
C ALA A 30 0.10 46.30 -2.72
N HIS A 31 0.66 45.70 -1.67
CA HIS A 31 1.45 44.49 -1.78
C HIS A 31 0.55 43.39 -2.35
N ALA A 32 0.77 43.01 -3.62
CA ALA A 32 0.25 41.76 -4.15
C ALA A 32 1.06 40.62 -3.52
N GLN A 33 0.59 40.09 -2.39
CA GLN A 33 1.11 38.83 -1.86
C GLN A 33 0.62 37.71 -2.78
N THR A 34 1.52 37.20 -3.62
CA THR A 34 1.28 35.99 -4.42
C THR A 34 1.21 34.81 -3.45
N GLU A 35 0.02 34.28 -3.24
CA GLU A 35 -0.22 33.11 -2.40
C GLU A 35 0.45 31.89 -3.04
N ALA A 36 1.36 31.26 -2.28
CA ALA A 36 2.12 30.11 -2.77
C ALA A 36 1.18 28.91 -2.98
N PRO A 37 1.33 28.16 -4.09
CA PRO A 37 0.49 26.99 -4.32
C PRO A 37 0.67 25.99 -3.17
N THR A 38 -0.42 25.70 -2.48
CA THR A 38 -0.47 24.67 -1.45
C THR A 38 -0.40 23.30 -2.12
N LEU A 39 0.74 22.64 -1.98
CA LEU A 39 0.96 21.29 -2.49
C LEU A 39 0.24 20.28 -1.58
N GLU A 40 -0.37 19.26 -2.19
CA GLU A 40 -0.95 18.14 -1.46
C GLU A 40 0.13 17.40 -0.67
N ALA A 41 -0.15 17.12 0.61
CA ALA A 41 0.83 16.48 1.49
C ALA A 41 1.09 15.05 1.03
N VAL A 42 2.34 14.77 0.62
CA VAL A 42 2.79 13.42 0.24
C VAL A 42 3.30 12.70 1.49
N GLU A 43 2.57 11.67 1.93
CA GLU A 43 3.00 10.81 3.03
C GLU A 43 4.06 9.82 2.56
N VAL A 44 5.30 9.94 3.05
CA VAL A 44 6.40 9.01 2.75
C VAL A 44 6.52 8.00 3.89
N ARG A 45 6.16 6.74 3.62
CA ARG A 45 6.31 5.63 4.58
C ARG A 45 7.62 4.87 4.35
N SER A 46 8.35 4.61 5.43
CA SER A 46 9.62 3.86 5.40
C SER A 46 9.46 2.35 5.24
N ALA A 47 8.28 1.81 5.58
CA ALA A 47 7.92 0.41 5.39
C ALA A 47 6.52 0.30 4.79
N PRO A 48 6.33 -0.43 3.68
CA PRO A 48 4.99 -0.82 3.27
C PRO A 48 4.40 -1.68 4.39
N GLY A 49 3.32 -1.24 5.01
CA GLY A 49 2.49 -2.15 5.81
C GLY A 49 2.01 -3.30 4.92
N THR A 50 1.64 -4.44 5.51
CA THR A 50 1.14 -5.58 4.74
C THR A 50 -0.10 -5.15 3.96
N PRO A 51 -0.03 -5.06 2.61
CA PRO A 51 -1.16 -4.61 1.82
C PRO A 51 -2.28 -5.65 1.92
N SER A 52 -3.53 -5.21 1.87
CA SER A 52 -4.66 -6.12 1.70
C SER A 52 -4.54 -6.84 0.35
N LEU A 53 -5.16 -8.02 0.22
CA LEU A 53 -5.08 -8.80 -1.03
C LEU A 53 -5.59 -8.02 -2.24
N GLN A 54 -6.53 -7.10 -2.04
CA GLN A 54 -7.11 -6.26 -3.10
C GLN A 54 -6.16 -5.14 -3.56
N ALA A 55 -5.23 -4.72 -2.70
CA ALA A 55 -4.25 -3.69 -3.01
C ALA A 55 -2.99 -4.26 -3.69
N LEU A 56 -2.85 -5.58 -3.76
CA LEU A 56 -1.71 -6.23 -4.42
C LEU A 56 -1.81 -6.06 -5.94
N PRO A 57 -0.76 -5.56 -6.62
CA PRO A 57 -0.71 -5.50 -8.08
C PRO A 57 -0.42 -6.87 -8.72
N THR A 58 -0.62 -7.96 -7.99
CA THR A 58 -0.31 -9.34 -8.40
C THR A 58 -1.43 -10.30 -8.03
N SER A 59 -1.45 -11.47 -8.66
CA SER A 59 -2.39 -12.54 -8.33
C SER A 59 -1.93 -13.25 -7.06
N ALA A 60 -2.75 -13.18 -6.02
CA ALA A 60 -2.57 -13.92 -4.77
C ALA A 60 -3.83 -14.72 -4.45
N THR A 61 -3.65 -15.89 -3.87
CA THR A 61 -4.73 -16.74 -3.38
C THR A 61 -4.38 -17.16 -1.96
N VAL A 62 -5.32 -16.99 -1.05
CA VAL A 62 -5.22 -17.44 0.33
C VAL A 62 -6.24 -18.54 0.52
N LEU A 63 -5.79 -19.63 1.13
CA LEU A 63 -6.64 -20.74 1.55
C LEU A 63 -6.52 -20.88 3.05
N ASP A 64 -7.66 -20.84 3.72
CA ASP A 64 -7.72 -21.08 5.16
C ASP A 64 -7.57 -22.57 5.46
N GLY A 65 -7.18 -22.88 6.70
CA GLY A 65 -6.99 -24.27 7.13
C GLY A 65 -8.25 -25.13 6.95
N GLU A 66 -9.44 -24.56 7.20
CA GLU A 66 -10.70 -25.28 6.98
C GLU A 66 -10.93 -25.61 5.51
N GLN A 67 -10.61 -24.68 4.60
CA GLN A 67 -10.73 -24.92 3.15
C GLN A 67 -9.75 -25.98 2.65
N LEU A 68 -8.55 -26.05 3.23
CA LEU A 68 -7.58 -27.10 2.94
C LEU A 68 -7.98 -28.48 3.48
N ARG A 69 -8.86 -28.55 4.48
CA ARG A 69 -9.28 -29.80 5.11
C ARG A 69 -10.65 -30.27 4.66
N ASP A 70 -11.49 -29.36 4.15
CA ASP A 70 -12.87 -29.65 3.80
C ASP A 70 -12.96 -30.77 2.77
N ARG A 71 -13.58 -31.88 3.18
CA ARG A 71 -13.86 -33.07 2.36
C ARG A 71 -12.62 -33.66 1.67
N GLN A 72 -11.46 -33.63 2.32
CA GLN A 72 -10.23 -34.18 1.78
C GLN A 72 -9.58 -35.22 2.67
N LEU A 73 -8.85 -36.15 2.04
CA LEU A 73 -8.09 -37.20 2.72
C LEU A 73 -6.82 -36.66 3.41
N GLN A 74 -6.37 -35.46 3.04
CA GLN A 74 -5.19 -34.77 3.61
C GLN A 74 -3.88 -35.55 3.52
N VAL A 75 -3.79 -36.52 2.61
CA VAL A 75 -2.59 -37.36 2.40
C VAL A 75 -1.56 -36.61 1.56
N ASN A 76 -2.00 -35.88 0.52
CA ASN A 76 -1.11 -35.08 -0.32
C ASN A 76 -1.63 -33.65 -0.47
N LEU A 77 -0.74 -32.76 -0.91
CA LEU A 77 -1.05 -31.36 -1.20
C LEU A 77 -1.95 -31.19 -2.43
N SER A 78 -2.01 -32.19 -3.32
CA SER A 78 -2.81 -32.16 -4.54
C SER A 78 -4.32 -32.06 -4.29
N GLU A 79 -4.76 -32.58 -3.15
CA GLU A 79 -6.15 -32.64 -2.71
C GLU A 79 -6.55 -31.23 -2.24
N GLY A 80 -5.75 -30.66 -1.33
CA GLY A 80 -5.91 -29.32 -0.72
C GLY A 80 -5.99 -28.20 -1.73
N LEU A 81 -5.14 -28.29 -2.72
CA LEU A 81 -4.80 -27.16 -3.57
C LEU A 81 -5.39 -27.27 -4.99
N ALA A 82 -6.23 -28.27 -5.25
CA ALA A 82 -6.86 -28.49 -6.55
C ALA A 82 -7.73 -27.29 -7.00
N GLY A 83 -8.28 -26.51 -6.07
CA GLY A 83 -9.13 -25.35 -6.35
C GLY A 83 -8.38 -24.06 -6.69
N VAL A 84 -7.05 -24.03 -6.60
CA VAL A 84 -6.27 -22.81 -6.84
C VAL A 84 -6.05 -22.60 -8.34
N PRO A 85 -6.49 -21.48 -8.92
CA PRO A 85 -6.34 -21.23 -10.35
C PRO A 85 -4.87 -21.09 -10.74
N GLY A 86 -4.46 -21.80 -11.81
CA GLY A 86 -3.10 -21.74 -12.33
C GLY A 86 -2.07 -22.52 -11.49
N LEU A 87 -2.48 -23.25 -10.45
CA LEU A 87 -1.66 -24.22 -9.75
C LEU A 87 -2.01 -25.63 -10.22
N GLN A 88 -1.00 -26.43 -10.54
CA GLN A 88 -1.15 -27.85 -10.84
C GLN A 88 -0.23 -28.67 -9.95
N ILE A 89 -0.79 -29.67 -9.28
CA ILE A 89 -0.03 -30.63 -8.47
C ILE A 89 -0.39 -32.02 -8.96
N LYS A 90 0.61 -32.75 -9.43
CA LYS A 90 0.43 -34.11 -9.94
C LYS A 90 1.01 -35.10 -8.94
N ASN A 91 0.12 -35.90 -8.37
CA ASN A 91 0.48 -37.06 -7.57
C ASN A 91 0.70 -38.28 -8.49
N ARG A 92 1.88 -38.88 -8.43
CA ARG A 92 2.26 -40.08 -9.21
C ARG A 92 2.19 -41.38 -8.40
N GLN A 93 1.56 -41.34 -7.22
CA GLN A 93 1.38 -42.48 -6.31
C GLN A 93 2.71 -43.16 -5.92
N ASN A 94 3.80 -42.38 -5.92
CA ASN A 94 5.12 -42.81 -5.49
C ASN A 94 5.62 -41.84 -4.42
N TYR A 95 5.34 -42.16 -3.17
CA TYR A 95 5.66 -41.34 -2.00
C TYR A 95 7.16 -41.24 -1.68
N ALA A 96 8.00 -42.09 -2.30
CA ALA A 96 9.45 -41.95 -2.19
C ALA A 96 9.99 -40.77 -3.02
N GLN A 97 9.16 -40.20 -3.89
CA GLN A 97 9.45 -39.01 -4.66
C GLN A 97 8.44 -37.92 -4.31
N ASP A 98 8.88 -36.66 -4.44
CA ASP A 98 8.02 -35.52 -4.20
C ASP A 98 6.95 -35.35 -5.29
N LEU A 99 5.83 -34.73 -4.91
CA LEU A 99 4.77 -34.33 -5.83
C LEU A 99 5.30 -33.35 -6.89
N GLN A 100 4.86 -33.51 -8.13
CA GLN A 100 5.20 -32.58 -9.20
C GLN A 100 4.32 -31.33 -9.07
N LEU A 101 4.92 -30.19 -8.69
CA LEU A 101 4.22 -28.91 -8.53
C LEU A 101 4.56 -27.94 -9.67
N SER A 102 3.53 -27.29 -10.21
CA SER A 102 3.68 -26.25 -11.22
C SER A 102 2.73 -25.07 -11.00
N VAL A 103 3.24 -23.85 -11.16
CA VAL A 103 2.45 -22.61 -11.09
C VAL A 103 2.55 -21.90 -12.43
N ARG A 104 1.42 -21.69 -13.11
CA ARG A 104 1.31 -21.02 -14.42
C ARG A 104 2.37 -21.52 -15.43
N GLY A 105 2.65 -22.83 -15.43
CA GLY A 105 3.60 -23.51 -16.32
C GLY A 105 5.04 -23.62 -15.80
N TYR A 106 5.44 -22.82 -14.80
CA TYR A 106 6.74 -22.99 -14.13
C TYR A 106 6.75 -24.31 -13.35
N GLY A 107 7.78 -25.12 -13.50
CA GLY A 107 7.84 -26.46 -12.88
C GLY A 107 7.11 -27.57 -13.65
N ALA A 108 6.35 -27.27 -14.71
CA ALA A 108 5.61 -28.28 -15.48
C ALA A 108 6.49 -29.33 -16.16
N ARG A 109 7.78 -29.00 -16.37
CA ARG A 109 8.79 -29.91 -16.95
C ARG A 109 9.52 -30.74 -15.90
N SER A 110 9.32 -30.48 -14.60
CA SER A 110 9.93 -31.30 -13.55
C SER A 110 9.29 -32.68 -13.54
N THR A 111 10.06 -33.76 -13.40
CA THR A 111 9.49 -35.12 -13.31
C THR A 111 8.92 -35.44 -11.94
N PHE A 112 9.41 -34.76 -10.91
CA PHE A 112 9.03 -34.85 -9.49
C PHE A 112 9.46 -33.57 -8.76
N GLY A 113 8.86 -33.31 -7.60
CA GLY A 113 9.21 -32.17 -6.75
C GLY A 113 8.94 -30.79 -7.35
N VAL A 114 9.62 -29.80 -6.77
CA VAL A 114 9.34 -28.39 -6.98
C VAL A 114 10.55 -27.71 -7.60
N ARG A 115 10.41 -27.30 -8.88
CA ARG A 115 11.47 -26.62 -9.64
C ARG A 115 10.96 -25.32 -10.22
N GLY A 116 11.76 -24.26 -10.10
CA GLY A 116 11.39 -22.94 -10.61
C GLY A 116 10.25 -22.26 -9.86
N VAL A 117 9.88 -22.78 -8.68
CA VAL A 117 8.91 -22.20 -7.75
C VAL A 117 9.57 -22.11 -6.37
N ARG A 118 9.29 -21.04 -5.62
CA ARG A 118 9.77 -20.87 -4.25
C ARG A 118 8.69 -21.30 -3.28
N LEU A 119 9.03 -22.19 -2.35
CA LEU A 119 8.16 -22.56 -1.25
C LEU A 119 8.76 -22.04 0.05
N TYR A 120 7.89 -21.49 0.90
CA TYR A 120 8.22 -21.04 2.24
C TYR A 120 7.32 -21.75 3.22
N VAL A 121 7.91 -22.18 4.34
CA VAL A 121 7.21 -22.75 5.49
C VAL A 121 7.65 -21.92 6.69
N ASP A 122 6.70 -21.25 7.34
CA ASP A 122 6.97 -20.35 8.49
C ASP A 122 8.01 -19.26 8.20
N GLY A 123 8.08 -18.81 6.94
CA GLY A 123 9.06 -17.84 6.47
C GLY A 123 10.44 -18.42 6.14
N ILE A 124 10.65 -19.72 6.35
CA ILE A 124 11.88 -20.43 5.98
C ILE A 124 11.67 -21.04 4.59
N PRO A 125 12.55 -20.77 3.61
CA PRO A 125 12.41 -21.35 2.29
C PRO A 125 12.64 -22.88 2.36
N ALA A 126 11.65 -23.64 1.92
CA ALA A 126 11.73 -25.09 1.78
C ALA A 126 12.41 -25.52 0.47
N THR A 127 12.51 -24.60 -0.51
CA THR A 127 13.22 -24.82 -1.78
C THR A 127 14.64 -24.29 -1.72
N MET A 128 15.63 -25.10 -2.11
CA MET A 128 17.07 -24.77 -2.25
C MET A 128 17.55 -23.71 -1.24
N CYS A 129 17.83 -24.13 -0.01
CA CYS A 129 18.46 -23.27 0.97
C CYS A 129 19.96 -23.15 0.66
N ALA A 130 20.42 -21.96 0.29
CA ALA A 130 21.84 -21.64 0.38
C ALA A 130 22.16 -21.38 1.85
N TRP A 131 22.68 -22.41 2.54
CA TRP A 131 23.18 -22.27 3.90
C TRP A 131 24.32 -21.25 3.90
N HIS A 132 24.10 -20.12 4.55
CA HIS A 132 25.17 -19.16 4.81
C HIS A 132 25.93 -19.60 6.08
N ALA A 133 27.23 -19.28 6.15
CA ALA A 133 28.07 -19.58 7.32
C ALA A 133 27.50 -19.02 8.65
N SER A 134 26.59 -18.05 8.59
CA SER A 134 25.86 -17.52 9.75
C SER A 134 24.67 -18.38 10.21
N GLY A 135 24.49 -19.60 9.70
CA GLY A 135 23.40 -20.50 10.07
C GLY A 135 22.00 -20.03 9.63
N ARG A 136 21.93 -19.07 8.70
CA ARG A 136 20.66 -18.52 8.20
C ARG A 136 20.47 -18.88 6.73
N CYS A 137 19.24 -19.19 6.38
CA CYS A 137 18.87 -19.40 4.99
C CYS A 137 18.73 -18.05 4.29
N ARG A 138 19.55 -17.78 3.26
CA ARG A 138 19.42 -16.56 2.46
C ARG A 138 18.41 -16.79 1.34
N PRO A 139 17.34 -15.97 1.22
CA PRO A 139 16.44 -16.08 0.08
C PRO A 139 17.23 -15.74 -1.21
N PRO A 140 16.97 -16.45 -2.33
CA PRO A 140 17.57 -16.09 -3.61
C PRO A 140 17.08 -14.69 -4.00
N THR A 141 18.03 -13.85 -4.42
CA THR A 141 17.77 -12.48 -4.89
C THR A 141 16.70 -12.52 -5.99
N PRO A 142 15.62 -11.73 -5.90
CA PRO A 142 14.69 -11.63 -7.01
C PRO A 142 15.43 -11.00 -8.20
N THR A 143 15.50 -11.73 -9.31
CA THR A 143 15.81 -11.17 -10.64
C THR A 143 14.57 -10.50 -11.21
#